data_AF-A0A3D8L8S8-F1
#
_entry.id   AF-A0A3D8L8S8-F1
#
_cell.length_a   1.000
_cell.length_b   1.000
_cell.length_c   1.000
_cell.angle_alpha   90.00
_cell.angle_beta   90.00
_cell.angle_gamma   90.00
#
_symmetry.space_group_name_H-M   'P 1'
#
loop_
_entity.id
_entity.type
_entity.pdbx_description
1 polymer ?
#
loop_
_entity_poly.entity_id
_entity_poly.type
_entity_poly.pdbx_seq_one_letter_code
_entity_poly.pdbx_strand_id
1 'polypeptide(L)'
;MESYFRRFFIGHLLVLIIVACTIFYFGKSKLIATLLFVGLIEFLLYYLDAKYLPKRRAELTNELIELFKAEPFSEGVLKFRMGAIDFFVTVEVDFKKGLQLANIETVEFHIPKAQSKYLSTEPELEFREDKIAGIQTYNFYQTSGEGLKLAKENLEQMFKK
;
A
#
# COMPACT_ATOMS: atom_id res chain seq x y z
N MET A 1 7.82 -17.69 13.32
CA MET A 1 9.01 -16.86 13.03
C MET A 1 8.66 -15.37 12.90
N GLU A 2 7.51 -15.04 12.30
CA GLU A 2 7.03 -13.68 12.00
C GLU A 2 6.65 -12.81 13.22
N SER A 3 5.92 -13.38 14.19
CA SER A 3 5.64 -12.74 15.49
C SER A 3 6.92 -12.41 16.26
N TYR A 4 7.95 -13.24 16.12
CA TYR A 4 9.22 -13.08 16.82
C TYR A 4 10.04 -11.92 16.25
N PHE A 5 10.12 -11.79 14.92
CA PHE A 5 10.80 -10.66 14.26
C PHE A 5 10.12 -9.31 14.52
N ARG A 6 8.78 -9.28 14.54
CA ARG A 6 8.01 -8.06 14.84
C ARG A 6 8.23 -7.61 16.29
N ARG A 7 8.17 -8.55 17.25
CA ARG A 7 8.47 -8.30 18.67
C ARG A 7 9.94 -7.93 18.90
N PHE A 8 10.85 -8.57 18.16
CA PHE A 8 12.28 -8.27 18.22
C PHE A 8 12.57 -6.85 17.73
N PHE A 9 12.01 -6.44 16.58
CA PHE A 9 12.20 -5.10 16.04
C PHE A 9 11.59 -4.02 16.93
N ILE A 10 10.33 -4.20 17.36
CA ILE A 10 9.66 -3.27 18.29
C ILE A 10 10.42 -3.19 19.62
N GLY A 11 10.89 -4.31 20.14
CA GLY A 11 11.67 -4.36 21.37
C GLY A 11 13.01 -3.63 21.25
N HIS A 12 13.76 -3.83 20.16
CA HIS A 12 15.03 -3.15 19.94
C HIS A 12 14.85 -1.65 19.68
N LEU A 13 13.80 -1.26 18.95
CA LEU A 13 13.45 0.14 18.73
C LEU A 13 13.09 0.84 20.05
N LEU A 14 12.30 0.18 20.90
CA LEU A 14 11.97 0.67 22.25
C LEU A 14 13.22 0.82 23.12
N VAL A 15 14.12 -0.17 23.11
CA VAL A 15 15.38 -0.10 23.86
C VAL A 15 16.25 1.06 23.38
N LEU A 16 16.38 1.27 22.07
CA LEU A 16 17.15 2.38 21.52
C LEU A 16 16.53 3.75 21.85
N ILE A 17 15.20 3.87 21.82
CA ILE A 17 14.48 5.08 22.26
C ILE A 17 14.72 5.33 23.76
N ILE A 18 14.64 4.30 24.59
CA ILE A 18 14.88 4.40 26.04
C ILE A 18 16.32 4.84 26.29
N VAL A 19 17.31 4.26 25.60
CA VAL A 19 18.73 4.65 25.73
C VAL A 19 18.94 6.10 25.31
N ALA A 20 18.38 6.52 24.18
CA ALA A 20 18.49 7.89 23.70
C ALA A 20 17.81 8.91 24.64
N CYS A 21 16.62 8.60 25.16
CA CYS A 21 15.94 9.39 26.19
C CYS A 21 16.73 9.44 27.49
N THR A 22 17.34 8.32 27.91
CA THR A 22 18.16 8.26 29.13
C THR A 22 19.42 9.12 29.00
N ILE A 23 20.10 9.09 27.84
CA ILE A 23 21.26 9.97 27.55
C ILE A 23 20.82 11.44 27.46
N PHE A 24 19.64 11.73 26.93
CA PHE A 24 19.11 13.09 26.83
C PHE A 24 18.74 13.68 28.21
N TYR A 25 18.09 12.90 29.09
CA TYR A 25 17.62 13.35 30.40
C TYR A 25 18.70 13.29 31.50
N PHE A 26 19.57 12.28 31.47
CA PHE A 26 20.56 12.03 32.54
C PHE A 26 22.02 12.24 32.07
N GLY A 27 22.27 12.32 30.76
CA GLY A 27 23.60 12.54 30.21
C GLY A 27 23.94 14.02 30.06
N LYS A 28 25.22 14.37 30.26
CA LYS A 28 25.71 15.76 30.09
C LYS A 28 25.79 16.21 28.63
N SER A 29 25.71 15.28 27.67
CA SER A 29 25.92 15.57 26.25
C SER A 29 24.66 15.38 25.44
N LYS A 30 23.89 16.46 25.28
CA LYS A 30 22.72 16.53 24.40
C LYS A 30 23.09 16.20 22.94
N LEU A 31 24.31 16.53 22.52
CA LEU A 31 24.83 16.24 21.18
C LEU A 31 24.82 14.73 20.87
N ILE A 32 25.27 13.90 21.81
CA ILE A 32 25.31 12.43 21.61
C ILE A 32 23.89 11.86 21.52
N ALA A 33 22.97 12.33 22.36
CA ALA A 33 21.57 11.93 22.28
C ALA A 33 20.95 12.31 20.92
N THR A 34 21.20 13.53 20.44
CA THR A 34 20.70 13.98 19.13
C THR A 34 21.25 13.12 17.99
N LEU A 35 22.55 12.81 17.97
CA LEU A 35 23.16 11.96 16.94
C LEU A 35 22.58 10.53 16.95
N LEU A 36 22.35 9.97 18.14
CA LEU A 36 21.68 8.67 18.28
C LEU A 36 20.25 8.70 17.75
N PHE A 37 19.49 9.75 18.06
CA PHE A 37 18.13 9.92 17.54
C PHE A 37 18.10 10.01 16.01
N VAL A 38 19.01 10.78 15.40
CA VAL A 38 19.11 10.89 13.95
C VAL A 38 19.42 9.53 13.32
N GLY A 39 20.43 8.82 13.84
CA GLY A 39 20.78 7.49 13.32
C GLY A 39 19.64 6.47 13.47
N LEU A 40 18.84 6.58 14.54
CA LEU A 40 17.68 5.72 14.78
C LEU A 40 16.54 5.99 13.79
N ILE A 41 16.30 7.27 13.45
CA ILE A 41 15.34 7.67 12.42
C ILE A 41 15.81 7.18 11.04
N GLU A 42 17.09 7.36 10.69
CA GLU A 42 17.65 6.88 9.42
C GLU A 42 17.54 5.36 9.29
N PHE A 43 17.88 4.63 10.36
CA PHE A 43 17.73 3.17 10.39
C PHE A 43 16.27 2.73 10.24
N LEU A 44 15.34 3.44 10.90
CA LEU A 44 13.91 3.16 10.79
C LEU A 44 13.42 3.38 9.35
N LEU A 45 13.78 4.49 8.72
CA LEU A 45 13.43 4.79 7.33
C LEU A 45 14.00 3.73 6.38
N TYR A 46 15.28 3.36 6.55
CA TYR A 46 15.90 2.29 5.77
C TYR A 46 15.16 0.96 5.93
N TYR A 47 14.80 0.59 7.16
CA TYR A 47 14.05 -0.64 7.41
C TYR A 47 12.66 -0.61 6.75
N LEU A 48 11.97 0.52 6.83
CA LEU A 48 10.67 0.69 6.21
C LEU A 48 10.76 0.47 4.69
N ASP A 49 11.69 1.16 4.03
CA ASP A 49 11.85 1.10 2.57
C ASP A 49 12.35 -0.26 2.07
N ALA A 50 13.37 -0.83 2.73
CA ALA A 50 14.01 -2.04 2.25
C ALA A 50 13.25 -3.33 2.61
N LYS A 51 12.45 -3.32 3.68
CA LYS A 51 11.87 -4.56 4.23
C LYS A 51 10.36 -4.48 4.46
N TYR A 52 9.85 -3.42 5.05
CA TYR A 52 8.43 -3.34 5.38
C TYR A 52 7.56 -3.09 4.14
N LEU A 53 7.86 -2.06 3.34
CA LEU A 53 7.06 -1.70 2.16
C LEU A 53 7.00 -2.83 1.11
N PRO A 54 8.12 -3.49 0.74
CA PRO A 54 8.07 -4.59 -0.23
C PRO A 54 7.26 -5.78 0.28
N LYS A 55 7.40 -6.11 1.58
CA LYS A 55 6.64 -7.19 2.20
C LYS A 55 5.14 -6.88 2.20
N ARG A 56 4.75 -5.67 2.61
CA ARG A 56 3.34 -5.26 2.65
C ARG A 56 2.73 -5.26 1.25
N ARG A 57 3.48 -4.79 0.24
CA ARG A 57 3.05 -4.88 -1.16
C ARG A 57 2.82 -6.32 -1.60
N ALA A 58 3.69 -7.25 -1.24
CA ALA A 58 3.53 -8.67 -1.55
C ALA A 58 2.31 -9.28 -0.84
N GLU A 59 2.07 -8.95 0.43
CA GLU A 59 0.87 -9.38 1.17
C GLU A 59 -0.42 -8.92 0.47
N LEU A 60 -0.51 -7.62 0.13
CA LEU A 60 -1.67 -7.07 -0.59
C LEU A 60 -1.86 -7.71 -1.97
N THR A 61 -0.75 -7.96 -2.67
CA THR A 61 -0.77 -8.64 -3.98
C THR A 61 -1.36 -10.05 -3.84
N ASN A 62 -0.93 -10.81 -2.83
CA ASN A 62 -1.47 -12.14 -2.56
C ASN A 62 -2.95 -12.10 -2.17
N GLU A 63 -3.36 -11.14 -1.33
CA GLU A 63 -4.78 -10.96 -0.98
C GLU A 63 -5.63 -10.66 -2.22
N LEU A 64 -5.15 -9.82 -3.14
CA LEU A 64 -5.82 -9.54 -4.41
C LEU A 64 -5.94 -10.79 -5.29
N ILE A 65 -4.87 -11.60 -5.39
CA ILE A 65 -4.88 -12.88 -6.11
C ILE A 65 -5.93 -13.83 -5.49
N GLU A 66 -5.97 -13.95 -4.16
CA GLU A 66 -6.90 -14.85 -3.48
C GLU A 66 -8.36 -14.42 -3.62
N LEU A 67 -8.63 -13.13 -3.35
CA LEU A 67 -9.97 -12.56 -3.30
C LEU A 67 -10.57 -12.36 -4.69
N PHE A 68 -9.82 -11.79 -5.62
CA PHE A 68 -10.31 -11.43 -6.95
C PHE A 68 -9.93 -12.44 -8.04
N LYS A 69 -9.17 -13.49 -7.70
CA LYS A 69 -8.56 -14.39 -8.69
C LYS A 69 -7.73 -13.62 -9.71
N ALA A 70 -7.03 -12.60 -9.21
CA ALA A 70 -6.18 -11.76 -10.03
C ALA A 70 -4.91 -12.50 -10.45
N GLU A 71 -4.41 -12.17 -11.63
CA GLU A 71 -3.22 -12.75 -12.22
C GLU A 71 -2.22 -11.63 -12.56
N PRO A 72 -0.90 -11.88 -12.49
CA PRO A 72 0.09 -10.91 -12.92
C PRO A 72 -0.09 -10.54 -14.40
N PHE A 73 -0.15 -9.24 -14.69
CA PHE A 73 -0.22 -8.73 -16.06
C PHE A 73 1.09 -8.09 -16.50
N SER A 74 1.64 -7.23 -15.66
CA SER A 74 2.95 -6.61 -15.85
C SER A 74 3.58 -6.29 -14.49
N GLU A 75 4.78 -5.71 -14.49
CA GLU A 75 5.43 -5.25 -13.26
C GLU A 75 4.50 -4.32 -12.47
N GLY A 76 4.17 -4.69 -11.23
CA GLY A 76 3.31 -3.92 -10.33
C GLY A 76 1.82 -3.86 -10.70
N VAL A 77 1.38 -4.59 -11.73
CA VAL A 77 -0.01 -4.59 -12.21
C VAL A 77 -0.57 -6.01 -12.22
N LEU A 78 -1.70 -6.17 -11.52
CA LEU A 78 -2.52 -7.38 -11.61
C LEU A 78 -3.70 -7.15 -12.53
N LYS A 79 -4.22 -8.24 -13.11
CA LYS A 79 -5.44 -8.24 -13.90
C LYS A 79 -6.40 -9.27 -13.33
N PHE A 80 -7.68 -8.93 -13.23
CA PHE A 80 -8.74 -9.90 -12.99
C PHE A 80 -9.95 -9.59 -13.89
N ARG A 81 -10.88 -10.54 -13.96
CA ARG A 81 -12.10 -10.37 -14.74
C ARG A 81 -13.32 -10.50 -13.84
N MET A 82 -14.28 -9.58 -13.99
CA MET A 82 -15.57 -9.65 -13.33
C MET A 82 -16.68 -9.47 -14.36
N GLY A 83 -17.42 -10.53 -14.63
CA GLY A 83 -18.38 -10.58 -15.73
C GLY A 83 -17.72 -10.33 -17.10
N ALA A 84 -18.19 -9.31 -17.81
CA ALA A 84 -17.68 -8.93 -19.13
C ALA A 84 -16.52 -7.92 -19.10
N ILE A 85 -16.10 -7.46 -17.92
CA ILE A 85 -15.12 -6.36 -17.77
C ILE A 85 -13.81 -6.89 -17.20
N ASP A 86 -12.71 -6.43 -17.81
CA ASP A 86 -11.37 -6.63 -17.30
C ASP A 86 -11.01 -5.48 -16.35
N PHE A 87 -10.44 -5.84 -15.20
CA PHE A 87 -9.93 -4.90 -14.22
C PHE A 87 -8.42 -5.01 -14.15
N PHE A 88 -7.76 -3.86 -14.04
CA PHE A 88 -6.34 -3.74 -13.76
C PHE A 88 -6.17 -3.15 -12.38
N VAL A 89 -5.30 -3.74 -11.55
CA VAL A 89 -5.11 -3.33 -10.16
C VAL A 89 -3.67 -2.95 -9.94
N THR A 90 -3.47 -1.78 -9.36
CA THR A 90 -2.17 -1.33 -8.89
C THR A 90 -2.18 -1.17 -7.38
N VAL A 91 -1.09 -1.62 -6.76
CA VAL A 91 -0.87 -1.47 -5.32
C VAL A 91 0.27 -0.48 -5.11
N GLU A 92 -0.07 0.65 -4.52
CA GLU A 92 0.90 1.62 -4.05
C GLU A 92 1.02 1.52 -2.52
N VAL A 93 2.26 1.44 -2.03
CA VAL A 93 2.56 1.53 -0.60
C VAL A 93 3.64 2.58 -0.47
N ASP A 94 3.28 3.73 0.10
CA ASP A 94 4.16 4.88 0.28
C ASP A 94 3.99 5.47 1.69
N PHE A 95 5.05 5.37 2.48
CA PHE A 95 5.08 5.90 3.83
C PHE A 95 4.97 7.44 3.87
N LYS A 96 5.51 8.14 2.87
CA LYS A 96 5.43 9.61 2.77
C LYS A 96 4.00 10.08 2.56
N LYS A 97 3.22 9.35 1.75
CA LYS A 97 1.77 9.59 1.61
C LYS A 97 1.04 9.35 2.92
N GLY A 98 1.41 8.32 3.69
CA GLY A 98 0.81 8.05 5.00
C GLY A 98 0.99 9.16 6.04
N LEU A 99 2.12 9.89 6.00
CA LEU A 99 2.35 11.05 6.87
C LEU A 99 1.44 12.25 6.52
N GLN A 100 0.99 12.36 5.27
CA GLN A 100 0.18 13.49 4.79
C GLN A 100 -1.32 13.18 4.75
N LEU A 101 -1.69 11.96 4.37
CA LEU A 101 -3.06 11.55 4.02
C LEU A 101 -3.61 10.46 4.95
N ALA A 102 -2.90 10.13 6.04
CA ALA A 102 -3.26 9.10 7.01
C ALA A 102 -3.43 7.67 6.43
N ASN A 103 -3.03 7.43 5.18
CA ASN A 103 -3.05 6.13 4.55
C ASN A 103 -1.73 5.83 3.86
N ILE A 104 -1.03 4.78 4.32
CA ILE A 104 0.27 4.35 3.78
C ILE A 104 0.11 3.46 2.55
N GLU A 105 -1.09 2.99 2.28
CA GLU A 105 -1.40 2.04 1.23
C GLU A 105 -2.60 2.50 0.42
N THR A 106 -2.55 2.23 -0.87
CA THR A 106 -3.59 2.58 -1.82
C THR A 106 -3.65 1.48 -2.86
N VAL A 107 -4.84 0.91 -3.02
CA VAL A 107 -5.17 -0.06 -4.05
C VAL A 107 -6.14 0.61 -5.00
N GLU A 108 -5.75 0.70 -6.26
CA GLU A 108 -6.55 1.33 -7.31
C GLU A 108 -7.02 0.27 -8.29
N PHE A 109 -8.30 0.29 -8.60
CA PHE A 109 -8.96 -0.58 -9.56
C PHE A 109 -9.26 0.24 -10.80
N HIS A 110 -8.74 -0.24 -11.92
CA HIS A 110 -8.79 0.45 -13.19
C HIS A 110 -9.54 -0.38 -14.22
N ILE A 111 -10.29 0.29 -15.09
CA ILE A 111 -10.98 -0.35 -16.21
C ILE A 111 -10.46 0.22 -17.54
N PRO A 112 -10.30 -0.59 -18.59
CA PRO A 112 -9.97 -0.10 -19.91
C PRO A 112 -10.99 0.91 -20.42
N LYS A 113 -10.51 2.01 -21.01
CA LYS A 113 -11.37 3.00 -21.67
C LYS A 113 -12.26 2.36 -22.74
N ALA A 114 -11.75 1.35 -23.45
CA ALA A 114 -12.50 0.61 -24.46
C ALA A 114 -13.72 -0.17 -23.89
N GLN A 115 -13.72 -0.41 -22.57
CA GLN A 115 -14.75 -1.15 -21.85
C GLN A 115 -15.71 -0.24 -21.07
N SER A 116 -15.53 1.09 -21.08
CA SER A 116 -16.40 2.02 -20.34
C SER A 116 -17.88 1.91 -20.76
N LYS A 117 -18.15 1.57 -22.02
CA LYS A 117 -19.50 1.31 -22.56
C LYS A 117 -20.24 0.15 -21.90
N TYR A 118 -19.54 -0.74 -21.19
CA TYR A 118 -20.15 -1.86 -20.46
C TYR A 118 -20.54 -1.46 -19.04
N LEU A 119 -20.23 -0.24 -18.61
CA LEU A 119 -20.66 0.29 -17.34
C LEU A 119 -22.08 0.85 -17.46
N SER A 120 -22.91 0.54 -16.47
CA SER A 120 -24.27 1.07 -16.33
C SER A 120 -24.28 2.55 -15.91
N THR A 121 -23.18 3.06 -15.35
CA THR A 121 -22.94 4.46 -15.04
C THR A 121 -21.53 4.82 -15.46
N GLU A 122 -21.33 5.96 -16.12
CA GLU A 122 -19.98 6.49 -16.34
C GLU A 122 -19.31 6.71 -14.97
N PRO A 123 -18.05 6.31 -14.76
CA PRO A 123 -17.39 6.50 -13.49
C PRO A 123 -17.31 8.01 -13.19
N GLU A 124 -17.60 8.42 -11.95
CA GLU A 124 -17.46 9.83 -11.51
C GLU A 124 -15.99 10.31 -11.44
N LEU A 125 -15.04 9.56 -12.00
CA LEU A 125 -13.63 9.59 -11.61
C LEU A 125 -12.70 10.13 -12.68
N GLU A 126 -11.60 10.70 -12.18
CA GLU A 126 -10.55 11.37 -12.95
C GLU A 126 -9.95 10.43 -14.00
N PHE A 127 -9.88 10.90 -15.24
CA PHE A 127 -8.93 10.37 -16.21
C PHE A 127 -7.53 10.52 -15.62
N ARG A 128 -6.94 9.42 -15.17
CA ARG A 128 -5.49 9.37 -15.11
C ARG A 128 -5.02 9.13 -16.52
N GLU A 129 -4.57 10.19 -17.18
CA GLU A 129 -3.76 10.08 -18.40
C GLU A 129 -2.40 9.48 -18.03
N ASP A 130 -2.41 8.21 -17.61
CA ASP A 130 -1.23 7.40 -17.44
C ASP A 130 -1.59 5.96 -17.82
N LYS A 131 -0.75 5.40 -18.68
CA LYS A 131 -0.96 4.07 -19.24
C LYS A 131 -0.71 3.04 -18.14
N ILE A 132 -1.73 2.37 -17.61
CA ILE A 132 -1.51 1.15 -16.83
C ILE A 132 -1.01 0.08 -17.81
N ALA A 133 0.29 -0.21 -17.75
CA ALA A 133 0.93 -1.20 -18.62
C ALA A 133 0.68 -0.96 -20.12
N GLY A 134 0.67 0.29 -20.57
CA GLY A 134 0.42 0.64 -21.98
C GLY A 134 -1.06 0.87 -22.33
N ILE A 135 -2.00 0.56 -21.44
CA ILE A 135 -3.45 0.60 -21.68
C ILE A 135 -4.04 1.90 -21.11
N GLN A 136 -4.88 2.57 -21.89
CA GLN A 136 -5.66 3.70 -21.37
C GLN A 136 -6.79 3.19 -20.49
N THR A 137 -6.78 3.60 -19.22
CA THR A 137 -7.76 3.16 -18.23
C THR A 137 -8.38 4.33 -17.49
N TYR A 138 -9.54 4.09 -16.87
CA TYR A 138 -10.11 4.94 -15.84
C TYR A 138 -9.80 4.34 -14.48
N ASN A 139 -9.40 5.16 -13.51
CA ASN A 139 -9.47 4.75 -12.11
C ASN A 139 -10.95 4.64 -11.76
N PHE A 140 -11.43 3.44 -11.50
CA PHE A 140 -12.84 3.13 -11.25
C PHE A 140 -13.15 3.06 -9.76
N TYR A 141 -12.19 2.66 -8.94
CA TYR A 141 -12.39 2.53 -7.50
C TYR A 141 -11.04 2.55 -6.78
N GLN A 142 -10.98 3.17 -5.61
CA GLN A 142 -9.79 3.23 -4.79
C GLN A 142 -10.10 2.87 -3.35
N THR A 143 -9.19 2.12 -2.71
CA THR A 143 -9.34 1.67 -1.31
C THR A 143 -7.97 1.41 -0.67
N SER A 144 -7.95 1.03 0.60
CA SER A 144 -6.78 0.48 1.29
C SER A 144 -6.85 -1.05 1.35
N GLY A 145 -5.80 -1.71 1.86
CA GLY A 145 -5.78 -3.16 2.05
C GLY A 145 -6.91 -3.68 2.94
N GLU A 146 -7.19 -2.98 4.04
CA GLU A 146 -8.29 -3.32 4.94
C GLU A 146 -9.67 -3.27 4.24
N GLY A 147 -9.81 -2.40 3.24
CA GLY A 147 -11.03 -2.23 2.47
C GLY A 147 -11.22 -3.22 1.31
N LEU A 148 -10.30 -4.17 1.08
CA LEU A 148 -10.36 -5.06 -0.10
C LEU A 148 -11.60 -5.96 -0.15
N LYS A 149 -12.05 -6.47 1.00
CA LYS A 149 -13.25 -7.32 1.06
C LYS A 149 -14.50 -6.52 0.69
N LEU A 150 -14.64 -5.34 1.28
CA LEU A 150 -15.75 -4.43 0.98
C LEU A 150 -15.70 -3.96 -0.49
N ALA A 151 -14.50 -3.69 -1.01
CA ALA A 151 -14.30 -3.34 -2.42
C ALA A 151 -14.82 -4.45 -3.34
N LYS A 152 -14.54 -5.72 -3.03
CA LYS A 152 -15.05 -6.86 -3.81
C LYS A 152 -16.57 -6.89 -3.82
N GLU A 153 -17.20 -6.76 -2.65
CA GLU A 153 -18.65 -6.76 -2.52
C GLU A 153 -19.30 -5.62 -3.32
N ASN A 154 -18.72 -4.42 -3.24
CA ASN A 154 -19.20 -3.25 -3.97
C ASN A 154 -19.08 -3.44 -5.49
N LEU A 155 -17.93 -3.91 -5.97
CA LEU A 155 -17.72 -4.20 -7.40
C LEU A 155 -18.70 -5.27 -7.89
N GLU A 156 -18.89 -6.36 -7.15
CA GLU A 156 -19.85 -7.41 -7.53
C GLU A 156 -21.30 -6.90 -7.58
N GLN A 157 -21.69 -5.98 -6.70
CA GLN A 157 -23.02 -5.38 -6.73
C GLN A 157 -23.23 -4.49 -7.96
N MET A 158 -22.20 -3.75 -8.39
CA MET A 158 -22.28 -2.89 -9.57
C MET A 158 -22.49 -3.67 -10.87
N PHE A 159 -21.99 -4.91 -10.95
CA PHE A 159 -22.06 -5.76 -12.16
C PHE A 159 -23.12 -6.87 -12.11
N LYS A 160 -23.98 -6.91 -11.09
CA LYS A 160 -25.12 -7.85 -10.99
C LYS A 160 -26.42 -7.35 -11.65
N LYS A 161 -26.43 -6.15 -12.24
CA LYS A 161 -27.56 -5.61 -13.02
C LYS A 161 -27.35 -5.82 -14.51
#